data_AF-A0A7X9X9Y9-F1
#
_entry.id   AF-A0A7X9X9Y9-F1
#
_cell.length_a   1.000
_cell.length_b   1.000
_cell.length_c   1.000
_cell.angle_alpha   90.00
_cell.angle_beta   90.00
_cell.angle_gamma   90.00
#
_symmetry.space_group_name_H-M   'P 1'
#
loop_
_entity.id
_entity.type
_entity.pdbx_description
1 polymer ?
#
loop_
_entity_poly.entity_id
_entity_poly.type
_entity_poly.pdbx_seq_one_letter_code
_entity_poly.pdbx_strand_id
1 'polypeptide(L)'
;MASKSIIVSYDENDIKVTYRWFNPRIFSALPFTIAWNVGIGVWYFLLLSNLDSFNFITLIMLVVPLVFALQALGMLYNTICVFFNKTELKIENDQLSIKHYPIYYSDAISLGVDEVEKLYVNKEGVKVKDNVRSSNGFPLFLKKKNGEEIEVLQESILIKAENAYYIEDVLKDYLNTVEEEVETEEEPMEDEARRDAHKSFDPDNITLSDLREHFVFDYEYSSWFVNMSVQYDWINGNTDKLLHLVSKKGDKKLLYLQEQHSIITPWIEKKVENSQLPDFEKPTLPEIPDIPILKSFLDKKLQEHDTSTMERIPNQLNYGTEVYRLEEKLEGKLYHKSQQEGHEVSQHLYYNDERNKSLRVLSLSDGKKLIYSGDKEEEHHFANILHKQ
;
A
#
# COMPACT_ATOMS: atom_id res chain seq x y z
N MET A 1 2.64 -2.95 2.56
CA MET A 1 3.74 -2.67 3.51
C MET A 1 3.48 -1.31 4.11
N ALA A 2 3.10 -1.22 5.39
CA ALA A 2 2.94 0.07 6.07
C ALA A 2 4.23 0.90 5.93
N SER A 3 4.10 2.12 5.40
CA SER A 3 5.24 3.01 5.25
C SER A 3 5.74 3.43 6.63
N LYS A 4 7.07 3.50 6.83
CA LYS A 4 7.71 3.86 8.11
C LYS A 4 7.27 5.22 8.71
N SER A 5 6.44 6.00 8.01
CA SER A 5 5.96 7.32 8.45
C SER A 5 4.73 7.29 9.34
N ILE A 6 3.99 6.17 9.40
CA ILE A 6 2.78 6.04 10.23
C ILE A 6 3.05 5.04 11.35
N ILE A 7 2.76 5.47 12.58
CA ILE A 7 2.83 4.63 13.78
C ILE A 7 1.44 4.65 14.40
N VAL A 8 0.81 3.49 14.49
CA VAL A 8 -0.46 3.30 15.20
C VAL A 8 -0.16 2.58 16.50
N SER A 9 -0.66 3.11 17.60
CA SER A 9 -0.62 2.48 18.92
C SER A 9 -2.03 2.41 19.49
N TYR A 10 -2.40 1.24 19.97
CA TYR A 10 -3.67 0.96 20.64
C TYR A 10 -3.42 0.80 22.14
N ASP A 11 -4.27 1.44 22.95
CA ASP A 11 -4.45 1.16 24.38
C ASP A 11 -5.89 0.63 24.59
N GLU A 12 -6.25 0.19 25.78
CA GLU A 12 -7.55 -0.45 26.07
C GLU A 12 -8.76 0.37 25.58
N ASN A 13 -8.68 1.71 25.65
CA ASN A 13 -9.74 2.62 25.20
C ASN A 13 -9.20 3.85 24.44
N ASP A 14 -7.94 3.81 24.00
CA ASP A 14 -7.34 4.92 23.25
C ASP A 14 -6.73 4.41 21.94
N ILE A 15 -6.85 5.22 20.89
CA ILE A 15 -6.06 5.06 19.68
C ILE A 15 -5.21 6.30 19.44
N LYS A 16 -3.96 6.07 19.08
CA LYS A 16 -3.02 7.12 18.71
C LYS A 16 -2.36 6.80 17.39
N VAL A 17 -2.61 7.66 16.40
CA VAL A 17 -2.00 7.62 15.07
C VAL A 17 -1.02 8.78 14.97
N THR A 18 0.26 8.46 14.79
CA THR A 18 1.33 9.45 14.59
C THR A 18 1.82 9.40 13.16
N TYR A 19 1.74 10.52 12.45
CA TYR A 19 2.23 10.68 11.07
C TYR A 19 3.40 11.66 11.02
N ARG A 20 4.55 11.22 10.49
CA ARG A 20 5.72 12.08 10.26
C ARG A 20 5.64 12.73 8.89
N TRP A 21 5.80 14.06 8.82
CA TRP A 21 5.68 14.83 7.58
C TRP A 21 6.87 14.67 6.63
N PHE A 22 7.97 14.13 7.16
CA PHE A 22 9.23 14.00 6.44
C PHE A 22 9.06 13.27 5.11
N ASN A 23 9.30 14.00 4.02
CA ASN A 23 9.38 13.46 2.68
C ASN A 23 10.78 13.71 2.11
N PRO A 24 11.52 12.69 1.65
CA PRO A 24 12.84 12.86 1.02
C PRO A 24 12.89 13.87 -0.13
N ARG A 25 11.77 14.12 -0.83
CA ARG A 25 11.70 15.15 -1.88
C ARG A 25 12.00 16.56 -1.35
N ILE A 26 11.84 16.83 -0.06
CA ILE A 26 12.16 18.15 0.53
C ILE A 26 13.65 18.51 0.39
N PHE A 27 14.54 17.52 0.26
CA PHE A 27 15.96 17.77 0.06
C PHE A 27 16.26 18.51 -1.25
N SER A 28 15.42 18.38 -2.29
CA SER A 28 15.58 19.15 -3.52
C SER A 28 15.13 20.60 -3.37
N ALA A 29 14.14 20.86 -2.50
CA ALA A 29 13.66 22.21 -2.20
C ALA A 29 14.61 22.99 -1.27
N LEU A 30 15.33 22.30 -0.39
CA LEU A 30 16.23 22.91 0.59
C LEU A 30 17.28 23.87 -0.01
N PRO A 31 18.10 23.50 -1.02
CA PRO A 31 19.10 24.43 -1.58
C PRO A 31 18.44 25.65 -2.23
N PHE A 32 17.27 25.48 -2.84
CA PHE A 32 16.50 26.60 -3.41
C PHE A 32 16.03 27.56 -2.31
N THR A 33 15.44 27.05 -1.24
CA THR A 33 15.00 27.85 -0.09
C THR A 33 16.16 28.63 0.53
N ILE A 34 17.33 28.00 0.70
CA ILE A 34 18.53 28.66 1.23
C ILE A 34 19.01 29.75 0.28
N ALA A 35 19.20 29.44 -1.00
CA ALA A 35 19.68 30.39 -2.00
C ALA A 35 18.74 31.60 -2.15
N TRP A 36 17.43 31.38 -2.13
CA TRP A 36 16.43 32.43 -2.22
C TRP A 36 16.47 33.38 -1.02
N ASN A 37 16.54 32.85 0.21
CA ASN A 37 16.65 33.65 1.43
C ASN A 37 17.98 34.45 1.48
N VAL A 38 19.10 33.83 1.10
CA VAL A 38 20.40 34.50 1.00
C VAL A 38 20.36 35.61 -0.06
N GLY A 39 19.77 35.34 -1.22
CA GLY A 39 19.62 36.31 -2.31
C GLY A 39 18.86 37.57 -1.88
N ILE A 40 17.74 37.40 -1.16
CA ILE A 40 16.98 38.53 -0.59
C ILE A 40 17.81 39.28 0.45
N GLY A 41 18.54 38.57 1.32
CA GLY A 41 19.44 39.19 2.29
C GLY A 41 20.53 40.04 1.63
N VAL A 42 21.18 39.50 0.59
CA VAL A 42 22.20 40.23 -0.21
C VAL A 42 21.58 41.43 -0.92
N TRP A 43 20.38 41.29 -1.48
CA TRP A 43 19.67 42.40 -2.12
C TRP A 43 19.46 43.57 -1.16
N TYR A 44 18.91 43.30 0.04
CA TYR A 44 18.72 44.34 1.04
C TYR A 44 20.04 44.91 1.55
N PHE A 45 21.06 44.07 1.73
CA PHE A 45 22.39 44.53 2.13
C PHE A 45 22.98 45.52 1.10
N LEU A 46 22.93 45.18 -0.19
CA LEU A 46 23.40 46.05 -1.27
C LEU A 46 22.55 47.33 -1.37
N LEU A 47 21.23 47.22 -1.25
CA LEU A 47 20.34 48.38 -1.28
C LEU A 47 20.67 49.35 -0.14
N LEU A 48 20.77 48.86 1.09
CA LEU A 48 21.06 49.65 2.29
C LEU A 48 22.47 50.27 2.25
N SER A 49 23.44 49.58 1.65
CA SER A 49 24.82 50.07 1.53
C SER A 49 24.99 51.20 0.52
N ASN A 50 24.04 51.38 -0.42
CA ASN A 50 24.07 52.40 -1.47
C ASN A 50 23.00 53.49 -1.25
N LEU A 51 22.51 53.66 -0.02
CA LEU A 51 21.53 54.69 0.33
C LEU A 51 22.17 56.08 0.46
N ASP A 52 22.67 56.63 -0.65
CA ASP A 52 23.21 58.00 -0.66
C ASP A 52 22.09 59.06 -0.76
N SER A 53 20.92 58.70 -1.29
CA SER A 53 19.76 59.60 -1.34
C SER A 53 18.43 58.83 -1.31
N PHE A 54 17.52 59.25 -0.42
CA PHE A 54 16.19 58.64 -0.32
C PHE A 54 15.25 59.27 -1.35
N ASN A 55 15.13 58.62 -2.51
CA ASN A 55 14.21 59.02 -3.57
C ASN A 55 13.06 58.00 -3.74
N PHE A 56 12.07 58.35 -4.55
CA PHE A 56 10.91 57.48 -4.81
C PHE A 56 11.29 56.11 -5.38
N ILE A 57 12.34 56.03 -6.20
CA ILE A 57 12.84 54.76 -6.78
C ILE A 57 13.39 53.86 -5.67
N THR A 58 14.14 54.45 -4.72
CA THR A 58 14.69 53.76 -3.55
C THR A 58 13.58 53.19 -2.67
N LEU A 59 12.48 53.93 -2.50
CA LEU A 59 11.30 53.44 -1.78
C LEU A 59 10.69 52.20 -2.46
N ILE A 60 10.54 52.23 -3.79
CA ILE A 60 10.02 51.08 -4.55
C ILE A 60 10.96 49.88 -4.42
N MET A 61 12.26 50.10 -4.58
CA MET A 61 13.29 49.05 -4.43
C MET A 61 13.38 48.47 -3.01
N LEU A 62 12.85 49.17 -2.01
CA LEU A 62 12.76 48.70 -0.64
C LEU A 62 11.47 47.90 -0.38
N VAL A 63 10.32 48.41 -0.87
CA VAL A 63 8.99 47.86 -0.59
C VAL A 63 8.66 46.63 -1.44
N VAL A 64 8.98 46.63 -2.73
CA VAL A 64 8.64 45.50 -3.63
C VAL A 64 9.33 44.20 -3.18
N PRO A 65 10.64 44.19 -2.84
CA PRO A 65 11.30 43.00 -2.31
C PRO A 65 10.75 42.50 -0.98
N LEU A 66 9.95 43.30 -0.26
CA LEU A 66 9.42 42.91 1.05
C LEU A 66 8.43 41.75 0.92
N VAL A 67 7.62 41.76 -0.15
CA VAL A 67 6.70 40.65 -0.44
C VAL A 67 7.49 39.36 -0.70
N PHE A 68 8.60 39.46 -1.44
CA PHE A 68 9.49 38.33 -1.70
C PHE A 68 10.23 37.86 -0.45
N ALA A 69 10.57 38.77 0.48
CA ALA A 69 11.14 38.42 1.77
C ALA A 69 10.15 37.66 2.65
N LEU A 70 8.87 38.08 2.68
CA LEU A 70 7.80 37.36 3.38
C LEU A 70 7.59 35.97 2.76
N GLN A 71 7.61 35.85 1.44
CA GLN A 71 7.53 34.56 0.76
C GLN A 71 8.74 33.67 1.08
N ALA A 72 9.95 34.25 1.13
CA ALA A 72 11.18 33.54 1.49
C ALA A 72 11.12 32.96 2.91
N LEU A 73 10.63 33.75 3.87
CA LEU A 73 10.40 33.34 5.25
C LEU A 73 9.34 32.24 5.33
N GLY A 74 8.23 32.36 4.59
CA GLY A 74 7.19 31.34 4.53
C GLY A 74 7.70 30.00 3.97
N MET A 75 8.49 30.04 2.90
CA MET A 75 9.13 28.83 2.34
C MET A 75 10.12 28.20 3.32
N LEU A 76 10.92 29.01 4.01
CA LEU A 76 11.86 28.53 5.02
C LEU A 76 11.12 27.85 6.17
N TYR A 77 10.11 28.52 6.72
CA TYR A 77 9.27 27.98 7.78
C TYR A 77 8.62 26.65 7.37
N ASN A 78 7.97 26.61 6.21
CA ASN A 78 7.34 25.39 5.70
C ASN A 78 8.36 24.25 5.52
N THR A 79 9.55 24.56 4.99
CA THR A 79 10.64 23.58 4.83
C THR A 79 11.01 22.97 6.19
N ILE A 80 11.22 23.81 7.21
CA ILE A 80 11.56 23.36 8.56
C ILE A 80 10.43 22.49 9.15
N CYS A 81 9.17 22.91 9.01
CA CYS A 81 8.02 22.13 9.47
C CYS A 81 7.98 20.75 8.80
N VAL A 82 8.14 20.63 7.49
CA VAL A 82 8.16 19.32 6.79
C VAL A 82 9.29 18.41 7.29
N PHE A 83 10.45 18.96 7.66
CA PHE A 83 11.57 18.16 8.17
C PHE A 83 11.30 17.56 9.56
N PHE A 84 10.73 18.35 10.46
CA PHE A 84 10.70 18.03 11.89
C PHE A 84 9.32 17.69 12.42
N ASN A 85 8.25 18.23 11.82
CA ASN A 85 6.92 18.05 12.35
C ASN A 85 6.39 16.64 12.12
N LYS A 86 5.50 16.28 13.03
CA LYS A 86 4.58 15.17 12.96
C LYS A 86 3.20 15.66 13.38
N THR A 87 2.19 14.99 12.85
CA THR A 87 0.81 15.10 13.33
C THR A 87 0.51 13.91 14.21
N GLU A 88 -0.13 14.17 15.33
CA GLU A 88 -0.69 13.16 16.21
C GLU A 88 -2.20 13.32 16.24
N LEU A 89 -2.87 12.24 15.88
CA LEU A 89 -4.31 12.06 15.93
C LEU A 89 -4.55 11.10 17.10
N LYS A 90 -5.13 11.58 18.19
CA LYS A 90 -5.38 10.78 19.38
C LYS A 90 -6.86 10.84 19.72
N ILE A 91 -7.51 9.68 19.80
CA ILE A 91 -8.85 9.55 20.36
C ILE A 91 -8.69 8.97 21.77
N GLU A 92 -9.07 9.74 22.78
CA GLU A 92 -8.98 9.39 24.20
C GLU A 92 -10.17 9.99 24.94
N ASN A 93 -10.82 9.20 25.80
CA ASN A 93 -11.99 9.62 26.58
C ASN A 93 -13.08 10.31 25.74
N ASP A 94 -13.46 9.70 24.61
CA ASP A 94 -14.43 10.26 23.65
C ASP A 94 -14.05 11.65 23.09
N GLN A 95 -12.76 12.01 23.10
CA GLN A 95 -12.25 13.22 22.46
C GLN A 95 -11.23 12.90 21.37
N LEU A 96 -11.49 13.39 20.16
CA LEU A 96 -10.52 13.41 19.08
C LEU A 96 -9.65 14.67 19.20
N SER A 97 -8.35 14.47 19.37
CA SER A 97 -7.36 15.55 19.42
C SER A 97 -6.36 15.45 18.28
N ILE A 98 -6.07 16.60 17.68
CA ILE A 98 -5.17 16.73 16.52
C ILE A 98 -4.10 17.75 16.90
N LYS A 99 -2.84 17.31 16.94
CA LYS A 99 -1.71 18.16 17.35
C LYS A 99 -0.56 18.04 16.38
N HIS A 100 0.01 19.18 16.01
CA HIS A 100 1.21 19.26 15.18
C HIS A 100 2.39 19.73 16.03
N TYR A 101 3.49 19.00 16.00
CA TYR A 101 4.66 19.29 16.84
C TYR A 101 5.94 18.70 16.21
N PRO A 102 7.14 19.21 16.56
CA PRO A 102 7.44 20.15 17.63
C PRO A 102 7.19 21.63 17.31
N ILE A 103 7.13 22.01 16.04
CA ILE A 103 6.94 23.40 15.63
C ILE A 103 5.45 23.63 15.43
N TYR A 104 4.94 24.74 15.95
CA TYR A 104 3.57 25.19 15.68
C TYR A 104 3.33 25.24 14.16
N TYR A 105 2.13 24.94 13.70
CA TYR A 105 1.80 25.02 12.27
C TYR A 105 0.34 25.46 12.09
N SER A 106 -0.54 24.83 12.85
CA SER A 106 -1.95 25.16 12.99
C SER A 106 -2.37 24.91 14.44
N ASP A 107 -3.53 25.47 14.80
CA ASP A 107 -4.09 25.30 16.13
C ASP A 107 -4.41 23.82 16.41
N ALA A 108 -4.20 23.43 17.66
CA ALA A 108 -4.58 22.11 18.12
C ALA A 108 -6.12 22.02 18.12
N ILE A 109 -6.64 21.02 17.41
CA ILE A 109 -8.08 20.76 17.36
C ILE A 109 -8.40 19.72 18.44
N SER A 110 -9.47 19.96 19.19
CA SER A 110 -10.01 19.03 20.17
C SER A 110 -11.52 19.02 20.01
N LEU A 111 -12.08 17.87 19.62
CA LEU A 111 -13.50 17.71 19.33
C LEU A 111 -14.03 16.49 20.09
N GLY A 112 -15.29 16.56 20.54
CA GLY A 112 -15.99 15.37 21.00
C GLY A 112 -16.17 14.39 19.85
N VAL A 113 -15.97 13.09 20.07
CA VAL A 113 -16.22 12.05 19.06
C VAL A 113 -17.67 12.09 18.59
N ASP A 114 -18.60 12.49 19.46
CA ASP A 114 -20.00 12.71 19.16
C ASP A 114 -20.27 13.91 18.24
N GLU A 115 -19.34 14.86 18.11
CA GLU A 115 -19.43 15.97 17.16
C GLU A 115 -18.94 15.59 15.76
N VAL A 116 -18.16 14.51 15.65
CA VAL A 116 -17.61 14.02 14.37
C VAL A 116 -18.72 13.28 13.61
N GLU A 117 -18.98 13.73 12.39
CA GLU A 117 -19.89 13.04 11.47
C GLU A 117 -19.12 12.01 10.66
N LYS A 118 -18.03 12.44 10.02
CA LYS A 118 -17.15 11.57 9.23
C LYS A 118 -15.75 12.14 9.09
N LEU A 119 -14.79 11.24 8.89
CA LEU A 119 -13.43 11.54 8.51
C LEU A 119 -13.18 10.91 7.14
N TYR A 120 -12.72 11.70 6.17
CA TYR A 120 -12.58 11.24 4.79
C TYR A 120 -11.40 11.88 4.07
N VAL A 121 -10.82 11.14 3.14
CA VAL A 121 -9.85 11.66 2.18
C VAL A 121 -10.59 12.15 0.96
N ASN A 122 -10.38 13.41 0.59
CA ASN A 122 -10.98 13.94 -0.63
C ASN A 122 -10.24 13.39 -1.86
N LYS A 123 -10.83 12.37 -2.51
CA LYS A 123 -10.31 11.74 -3.74
C LYS A 123 -10.47 12.63 -4.96
N GLU A 124 -11.54 13.44 -4.96
CA GLU A 124 -11.77 14.47 -5.97
C GLU A 124 -10.84 15.63 -5.67
N GLY A 125 -9.54 15.43 -5.90
CA GLY A 125 -8.59 16.52 -5.96
C GLY A 125 -9.18 17.59 -6.85
N VAL A 126 -9.62 18.70 -6.22
CA VAL A 126 -10.10 19.95 -6.80
C VAL A 126 -10.54 19.76 -8.25
N LYS A 127 -11.82 19.40 -8.50
CA LYS A 127 -12.38 19.48 -9.84
C LYS A 127 -11.98 20.83 -10.41
N VAL A 128 -11.10 20.78 -11.41
CA VAL A 128 -10.41 21.91 -12.01
C VAL A 128 -11.47 22.80 -12.64
N LYS A 129 -11.95 23.76 -11.85
CA LYS A 129 -12.55 24.97 -12.39
C LYS A 129 -11.36 25.80 -12.86
N ASP A 130 -11.07 25.70 -14.15
CA ASP A 130 -10.03 26.45 -14.89
C ASP A 130 -8.60 25.91 -14.84
N ASN A 131 -8.26 24.95 -15.72
CA ASN A 131 -6.94 24.56 -16.29
C ASN A 131 -5.62 24.66 -15.47
N VAL A 132 -5.65 24.87 -14.16
CA VAL A 132 -4.48 24.94 -13.30
C VAL A 132 -4.25 23.55 -12.73
N ARG A 133 -3.05 23.01 -12.99
CA ARG A 133 -2.60 21.66 -12.61
C ARG A 133 -3.15 21.21 -11.26
N SER A 134 -3.76 20.03 -11.26
CA SER A 134 -4.08 19.27 -10.06
C SER A 134 -2.82 19.09 -9.21
N SER A 135 -2.91 19.57 -7.98
CA SER A 135 -1.97 19.18 -6.96
C SER A 135 -2.26 17.72 -6.58
N ASN A 136 -1.20 16.93 -6.36
CA ASN A 136 -1.24 15.46 -6.23
C ASN A 136 -1.38 14.99 -4.77
N GLY A 137 -1.82 15.84 -3.85
CA GLY A 137 -1.95 15.43 -2.47
C GLY A 137 -3.37 14.99 -2.13
N PHE A 138 -3.47 14.34 -0.98
CA PHE A 138 -4.69 13.70 -0.51
C PHE A 138 -5.01 14.28 0.87
N PRO A 139 -5.58 15.49 0.94
CA PRO A 139 -5.91 16.12 2.21
C PRO A 139 -6.93 15.28 2.98
N LEU A 140 -6.75 15.21 4.30
CA LEU A 140 -7.67 14.53 5.20
C LEU A 140 -8.61 15.57 5.81
N PHE A 141 -9.91 15.38 5.61
CA PHE A 141 -10.94 16.26 6.15
C PHE A 141 -11.72 15.57 7.25
N LEU A 142 -12.15 16.36 8.22
CA LEU A 142 -13.10 16.00 9.25
C LEU A 142 -14.35 16.84 9.05
N LYS A 143 -15.49 16.18 8.86
CA LYS A 143 -16.80 16.82 8.82
C LYS A 143 -17.46 16.65 10.18
N LYS A 144 -17.91 17.76 10.76
CA LYS A 144 -18.71 17.78 11.99
C LYS A 144 -20.19 17.62 11.66
N LYS A 145 -20.97 17.16 12.63
CA LYS A 145 -22.44 17.03 12.51
C LYS A 145 -23.19 18.34 12.24
N ASN A 146 -22.57 19.48 12.50
CA ASN A 146 -23.12 20.80 12.15
C ASN A 146 -22.89 21.20 10.67
N GLY A 147 -22.22 20.35 9.89
CA GLY A 147 -21.86 20.59 8.49
C GLY A 147 -20.53 21.35 8.29
N GLU A 148 -19.83 21.73 9.36
CA GLU A 148 -18.51 22.35 9.28
C GLU A 148 -17.45 21.32 8.89
N GLU A 149 -16.63 21.66 7.90
CA GLU A 149 -15.50 20.85 7.46
C GLU A 149 -14.19 21.47 7.94
N ILE A 150 -13.35 20.65 8.57
CA ILE A 150 -12.03 21.03 9.06
C ILE A 150 -10.98 20.20 8.32
N GLU A 151 -10.00 20.88 7.73
CA GLU A 151 -8.83 20.24 7.15
C GLU A 151 -7.89 19.77 8.27
N VAL A 152 -7.79 18.46 8.46
CA VAL A 152 -7.01 17.80 9.53
C VAL A 152 -5.55 17.68 9.14
N LEU A 153 -5.30 17.29 7.89
CA LEU A 153 -3.97 17.17 7.31
C LEU A 153 -3.97 17.81 5.94
N GLN A 154 -3.13 18.84 5.77
CA GLN A 154 -3.05 19.55 4.52
C GLN A 154 -2.48 18.70 3.40
N GLU A 155 -2.86 19.06 2.18
CA GLU A 155 -2.41 18.41 0.96
C GLU A 155 -0.86 18.35 0.84
N SER A 156 -0.19 19.41 1.27
CA SER A 156 1.29 19.52 1.25
C SER A 156 1.99 18.50 2.16
N ILE A 157 1.26 17.93 3.12
CA ILE A 157 1.76 17.01 4.16
C ILE A 157 1.47 15.55 3.78
N LEU A 158 0.31 15.26 3.17
CA LEU A 158 -0.10 13.92 2.73
C LEU A 158 0.20 13.69 1.25
N ILE A 159 1.44 13.28 0.99
CA ILE A 159 1.98 13.15 -0.37
C ILE A 159 1.64 11.79 -1.01
N LYS A 160 1.12 10.83 -0.24
CA LYS A 160 0.74 9.49 -0.72
C LYS A 160 -0.69 9.18 -0.34
N ALA A 161 -1.51 8.84 -1.35
CA ALA A 161 -2.89 8.39 -1.16
C ALA A 161 -2.99 7.24 -0.16
N GLU A 162 -2.11 6.25 -0.28
CA GLU A 162 -2.02 5.08 0.59
C GLU A 162 -1.94 5.45 2.08
N ASN A 163 -1.15 6.48 2.42
CA ASN A 163 -1.00 6.92 3.80
C ASN A 163 -2.25 7.62 4.31
N ALA A 164 -2.91 8.41 3.45
CA ALA A 164 -4.13 9.13 3.80
C ALA A 164 -5.28 8.14 4.04
N TYR A 165 -5.50 7.20 3.12
CA TYR A 165 -6.52 6.16 3.26
C TYR A 165 -6.26 5.25 4.46
N TYR A 166 -5.00 4.88 4.70
CA TYR A 166 -4.69 4.06 5.88
C TYR A 166 -5.01 4.80 7.20
N ILE A 167 -4.76 6.10 7.29
CA ILE A 167 -5.14 6.89 8.47
C ILE A 167 -6.66 6.99 8.58
N GLU A 168 -7.35 7.21 7.46
CA GLU A 168 -8.81 7.23 7.38
C GLU A 168 -9.42 5.93 7.89
N ASP A 169 -9.02 4.79 7.33
CA ASP A 169 -9.52 3.45 7.68
C ASP A 169 -9.31 3.16 9.17
N VAL A 170 -8.10 3.39 9.68
CA VAL A 170 -7.75 3.15 11.10
C VAL A 170 -8.60 3.99 12.05
N LEU A 171 -8.90 5.25 11.69
CA LEU A 171 -9.74 6.11 12.51
C LEU A 171 -11.23 5.82 12.36
N LYS A 172 -11.71 5.45 11.16
CA LYS A 172 -13.10 5.06 10.92
C LYS A 172 -13.49 3.82 11.71
N ASP A 173 -12.64 2.79 11.67
CA ASP A 173 -12.83 1.55 12.43
C ASP A 173 -13.01 1.84 13.93
N TYR A 174 -12.27 2.82 14.45
CA TYR A 174 -12.33 3.22 15.84
C TYR A 174 -13.54 4.10 16.18
N LEU A 175 -13.90 5.03 15.30
CA LEU A 175 -15.02 5.96 15.50
C LEU A 175 -16.39 5.28 15.31
N ASN A 176 -16.43 4.04 14.80
CA ASN A 176 -17.65 3.30 14.47
C ASN A 176 -18.61 4.12 13.59
N THR A 177 -18.05 4.99 12.74
CA THR A 177 -18.81 5.79 11.78
C THR A 177 -19.24 4.89 10.64
N VAL A 178 -20.55 4.74 10.45
CA VAL A 178 -21.15 3.97 9.36
C VAL A 178 -20.76 4.61 8.03
N GLU A 179 -20.28 3.80 7.07
CA GLU A 179 -20.09 4.25 5.69
C GLU A 179 -21.46 4.62 5.10
N GLU A 180 -21.73 5.90 4.98
CA GLU A 180 -22.69 6.38 4.00
C GLU A 180 -21.93 6.40 2.68
N GLU A 181 -22.11 5.36 1.86
CA GLU A 181 -21.66 5.37 0.47
C GLU A 181 -22.26 6.61 -0.16
N VAL A 182 -21.41 7.61 -0.41
CA VAL A 182 -21.77 8.72 -1.28
C VAL A 182 -21.90 8.08 -2.65
N GLU A 183 -23.14 7.76 -3.01
CA GLU A 183 -23.57 7.33 -4.34
C GLU A 183 -23.16 8.45 -5.31
N THR A 184 -21.91 8.37 -5.71
CA THR A 184 -21.35 9.24 -6.73
C THR A 184 -21.96 8.68 -8.00
N GLU A 185 -22.78 9.47 -8.70
CA GLU A 185 -23.32 9.12 -10.01
C GLU A 185 -22.17 8.89 -11.00
N GLU A 186 -21.51 7.74 -10.89
CA GLU A 186 -20.58 7.24 -11.89
C GLU A 186 -21.43 6.66 -13.01
N GLU A 187 -21.31 7.24 -14.21
CA GLU A 187 -21.93 6.67 -15.40
C GLU A 187 -21.57 5.17 -15.50
N PRO A 188 -22.56 4.29 -15.72
CA PRO A 188 -22.34 2.85 -15.68
C PRO A 188 -21.35 2.45 -16.76
N MET A 189 -20.11 2.16 -16.35
CA MET A 189 -19.20 1.35 -17.16
C MET A 189 -19.79 -0.05 -17.26
N GLU A 190 -19.91 -0.55 -18.49
CA GLU A 190 -20.49 -1.86 -18.80
C GLU A 190 -19.88 -2.99 -17.93
N ASP A 191 -20.80 -3.70 -17.28
CA ASP A 191 -20.65 -4.82 -16.35
C ASP A 191 -19.48 -5.80 -16.62
N GLU A 192 -18.36 -5.62 -15.91
CA GLU A 192 -17.75 -6.76 -15.23
C GLU A 192 -18.46 -6.88 -13.87
N ALA A 193 -19.18 -8.00 -13.66
CA ALA A 193 -19.99 -8.25 -12.47
C ALA A 193 -19.28 -7.84 -11.17
N ARG A 194 -19.64 -6.66 -10.65
CA ARG A 194 -19.13 -6.15 -9.37
C ARG A 194 -19.49 -7.18 -8.29
N ARG A 195 -18.49 -7.63 -7.54
CA ARG A 195 -18.72 -8.55 -6.41
C ARG A 195 -19.52 -7.82 -5.36
N ASP A 196 -20.71 -8.32 -5.03
CA ASP A 196 -21.50 -7.84 -3.91
C ASP A 196 -20.68 -7.93 -2.61
N ALA A 197 -20.27 -6.78 -2.06
CA ALA A 197 -19.50 -6.71 -0.82
C ALA A 197 -20.31 -7.19 0.41
N HIS A 198 -21.64 -7.21 0.30
CA HIS A 198 -22.58 -7.40 1.40
C HIS A 198 -23.28 -8.76 1.43
N LYS A 199 -22.52 -9.86 1.28
CA LYS A 199 -23.06 -11.18 1.63
C LYS A 199 -23.23 -11.26 3.16
N SER A 200 -24.45 -11.53 3.63
CA SER A 200 -24.73 -11.69 5.07
C SER A 200 -23.95 -12.88 5.62
N PHE A 201 -23.22 -12.68 6.71
CA PHE A 201 -22.44 -13.73 7.38
C PHE A 201 -23.36 -14.77 8.01
N ASP A 202 -23.27 -16.02 7.55
CA ASP A 202 -23.93 -17.17 8.15
C ASP A 202 -22.90 -17.97 8.96
N PRO A 203 -22.95 -17.93 10.31
CA PRO A 203 -21.99 -18.65 11.15
C PRO A 203 -22.06 -20.18 10.98
N ASP A 204 -23.16 -20.70 10.44
CA ASP A 204 -23.34 -22.13 10.19
C ASP A 204 -22.80 -22.59 8.84
N ASN A 205 -22.42 -21.68 7.95
CA ASN A 205 -21.96 -21.98 6.59
C ASN A 205 -20.79 -21.07 6.18
N ILE A 206 -19.66 -21.23 6.88
CA ILE A 206 -18.44 -20.46 6.63
C ILE A 206 -17.76 -21.01 5.38
N THR A 207 -17.71 -20.20 4.32
CA THR A 207 -17.01 -20.51 3.08
C THR A 207 -15.63 -19.86 3.05
N LEU A 208 -14.77 -20.25 2.09
CA LEU A 208 -13.50 -19.54 1.83
C LEU A 208 -13.71 -18.03 1.70
N SER A 209 -14.81 -17.60 1.05
CA SER A 209 -15.13 -16.19 0.85
C SER A 209 -15.38 -15.41 2.15
N ASP A 210 -15.74 -16.10 3.24
CA ASP A 210 -16.03 -15.51 4.55
C ASP A 210 -14.78 -15.31 5.41
N LEU A 211 -13.66 -15.95 5.07
CA LEU A 211 -12.35 -15.71 5.68
C LEU A 211 -11.80 -14.35 5.24
N ARG A 212 -12.30 -13.29 5.88
CA ARG A 212 -11.94 -11.88 5.66
C ARG A 212 -11.00 -11.39 6.76
N GLU A 213 -10.45 -10.19 6.59
CA GLU A 213 -9.69 -9.53 7.65
C GLU A 213 -10.50 -9.40 8.93
N HIS A 214 -9.82 -9.47 10.08
CA HIS A 214 -10.39 -9.52 11.43
C HIS A 214 -11.18 -10.78 11.78
N PHE A 215 -11.33 -11.73 10.84
CA PHE A 215 -11.88 -13.04 11.16
C PHE A 215 -10.99 -13.75 12.19
N VAL A 216 -11.63 -14.40 13.16
CA VAL A 216 -10.96 -15.09 14.27
C VAL A 216 -11.30 -16.57 14.22
N PHE A 217 -10.28 -17.41 14.30
CA PHE A 217 -10.45 -18.85 14.43
C PHE A 217 -9.38 -19.46 15.31
N ASP A 218 -9.66 -20.66 15.82
CA ASP A 218 -8.74 -21.41 16.66
C ASP A 218 -7.93 -22.40 15.82
N TYR A 219 -6.63 -22.46 16.05
CA TYR A 219 -5.69 -23.40 15.43
C TYR A 219 -4.51 -23.65 16.38
N GLU A 220 -4.11 -24.91 16.55
CA GLU A 220 -3.10 -25.33 17.54
C GLU A 220 -3.36 -24.81 18.97
N TYR A 221 -4.62 -24.88 19.43
CA TYR A 221 -5.05 -24.40 20.75
C TYR A 221 -4.82 -22.90 21.00
N SER A 222 -4.66 -22.11 19.94
CA SER A 222 -4.49 -20.67 20.00
C SER A 222 -5.48 -19.98 19.07
N SER A 223 -6.00 -18.82 19.47
CA SER A 223 -6.83 -18.00 18.60
C SER A 223 -5.95 -17.14 17.69
N TRP A 224 -6.25 -17.18 16.40
CA TRP A 224 -5.57 -16.46 15.34
C TRP A 224 -6.51 -15.45 14.69
N PHE A 225 -5.98 -14.27 14.42
CA PHE A 225 -6.69 -13.20 13.71
C PHE A 225 -6.16 -13.11 12.29
N VAL A 226 -7.05 -13.02 11.32
CA VAL A 226 -6.67 -12.74 9.93
C VAL A 226 -6.31 -11.26 9.83
N ASN A 227 -5.02 -10.95 9.76
CA ASN A 227 -4.52 -9.58 9.63
C ASN A 227 -4.54 -9.09 8.18
N MET A 228 -4.44 -9.98 7.20
CA MET A 228 -4.46 -9.65 5.78
C MET A 228 -4.94 -10.88 5.00
N SER A 229 -5.71 -10.65 3.94
CA SER A 229 -6.15 -11.71 3.01
C SER A 229 -5.84 -11.31 1.58
N VAL A 230 -5.26 -12.23 0.82
CA VAL A 230 -5.06 -12.11 -0.63
C VAL A 230 -5.85 -13.23 -1.29
N GLN A 231 -6.67 -12.89 -2.27
CA GLN A 231 -7.46 -13.85 -3.05
C GLN A 231 -6.85 -14.03 -4.43
N TYR A 232 -6.84 -15.26 -4.91
CA TYR A 232 -6.41 -15.63 -6.26
C TYR A 232 -7.57 -16.30 -6.97
N ASP A 233 -8.03 -15.69 -8.06
CA ASP A 233 -9.08 -16.26 -8.89
C ASP A 233 -8.47 -16.76 -10.18
N TRP A 234 -8.55 -18.08 -10.37
CA TRP A 234 -7.87 -18.76 -11.46
C TRP A 234 -8.81 -18.93 -12.67
N ILE A 235 -8.22 -19.01 -13.86
CA ILE A 235 -8.95 -19.22 -15.12
C ILE A 235 -9.76 -20.54 -15.11
N ASN A 236 -9.33 -21.53 -14.34
CA ASN A 236 -10.06 -22.79 -14.19
C ASN A 236 -11.30 -22.70 -13.29
N GLY A 237 -11.60 -21.53 -12.73
CA GLY A 237 -12.76 -21.29 -11.86
C GLY A 237 -12.52 -21.53 -10.38
N ASN A 238 -11.35 -22.05 -9.98
CA ASN A 238 -11.00 -22.22 -8.56
C ASN A 238 -10.61 -20.88 -7.92
N THR A 239 -10.82 -20.78 -6.60
CA THR A 239 -10.41 -19.62 -5.81
C THR A 239 -9.49 -20.04 -4.67
N ASP A 240 -8.27 -19.51 -4.65
CA ASP A 240 -7.37 -19.71 -3.52
C ASP A 240 -7.28 -18.47 -2.63
N LYS A 241 -6.87 -18.66 -1.37
CA LYS A 241 -6.60 -17.57 -0.45
C LYS A 241 -5.27 -17.72 0.27
N LEU A 242 -4.55 -16.61 0.40
CA LEU A 242 -3.39 -16.50 1.29
C LEU A 242 -3.72 -15.56 2.44
N LEU A 243 -3.72 -16.09 3.66
CA LEU A 243 -4.05 -15.39 4.88
C LEU A 243 -2.78 -15.14 5.70
N HIS A 244 -2.59 -13.90 6.15
CA HIS A 244 -1.58 -13.57 7.15
C HIS A 244 -2.23 -13.58 8.53
N LEU A 245 -1.84 -14.55 9.34
CA LEU A 245 -2.42 -14.81 10.66
C LEU A 245 -1.53 -14.21 11.74
N VAL A 246 -2.14 -13.60 12.76
CA VAL A 246 -1.46 -13.09 13.94
C VAL A 246 -2.12 -13.65 15.20
N SER A 247 -1.35 -14.22 16.11
CA SER A 247 -1.85 -14.73 17.40
C SER A 247 -1.94 -13.61 18.43
N LYS A 248 -2.68 -13.82 19.53
CA LYS A 248 -2.66 -12.88 20.69
C LYS A 248 -1.26 -12.65 21.26
N LYS A 249 -0.34 -13.60 21.10
CA LYS A 249 1.05 -13.50 21.56
C LYS A 249 1.96 -12.77 20.56
N GLY A 250 1.45 -12.40 19.39
CA GLY A 250 2.20 -11.75 18.32
C GLY A 250 2.92 -12.72 17.37
N ASP A 251 2.66 -14.03 17.50
CA ASP A 251 3.16 -15.02 16.54
C ASP A 251 2.51 -14.79 15.18
N LYS A 252 3.24 -15.10 14.10
CA LYS A 252 2.78 -14.88 12.73
C LYS A 252 2.87 -16.16 11.92
N LYS A 253 1.83 -16.45 11.15
CA LYS A 253 1.82 -17.55 10.17
C LYS A 253 1.23 -17.07 8.84
N LEU A 254 1.62 -17.72 7.74
CA LEU A 254 0.94 -17.60 6.47
C LEU A 254 0.16 -18.89 6.25
N LEU A 255 -1.15 -18.78 6.07
CA LEU A 255 -2.01 -19.91 5.75
C LEU A 255 -2.49 -19.76 4.31
N TYR A 256 -2.07 -20.67 3.44
CA TYR A 256 -2.55 -20.75 2.07
C TYR A 256 -3.62 -21.85 1.98
N LEU A 257 -4.79 -21.47 1.48
CA LEU A 257 -5.93 -22.36 1.29
C LEU A 257 -6.12 -22.53 -0.21
N GLN A 258 -5.82 -23.73 -0.69
CA GLN A 258 -5.92 -24.10 -2.10
C GLN A 258 -7.25 -24.80 -2.35
N GLU A 259 -8.08 -24.29 -3.25
CA GLU A 259 -9.34 -24.92 -3.63
C GLU A 259 -9.18 -25.71 -4.92
N GLN A 260 -9.54 -26.99 -4.88
CA GLN A 260 -9.59 -27.85 -6.06
C GLN A 260 -10.85 -28.69 -6.03
N HIS A 261 -11.76 -28.43 -6.98
CA HIS A 261 -13.01 -29.19 -7.08
C HIS A 261 -13.77 -29.23 -5.75
N SER A 262 -13.90 -28.08 -5.08
CA SER A 262 -14.55 -27.94 -3.77
C SER A 262 -13.80 -28.59 -2.60
N ILE A 263 -12.61 -29.16 -2.82
CA ILE A 263 -11.73 -29.64 -1.74
C ILE A 263 -10.75 -28.53 -1.39
N ILE A 264 -10.70 -28.16 -0.10
CA ILE A 264 -9.79 -27.13 0.39
C ILE A 264 -8.59 -27.81 1.05
N THR A 265 -7.40 -27.58 0.50
CA THR A 265 -6.14 -28.06 1.07
C THR A 265 -5.41 -26.93 1.78
N PRO A 266 -5.25 -26.98 3.11
CA PRO A 266 -4.50 -25.98 3.86
C PRO A 266 -2.99 -26.23 3.86
N TRP A 267 -2.23 -25.14 3.71
CA TRP A 267 -0.77 -25.12 3.73
C TRP A 267 -0.27 -24.03 4.67
N ILE A 268 0.62 -24.37 5.61
CA ILE A 268 1.35 -23.36 6.40
C ILE A 268 2.60 -22.97 5.65
N GLU A 269 2.59 -21.76 5.09
CA GLU A 269 3.64 -21.28 4.22
C GLU A 269 4.66 -20.40 4.95
N LYS A 270 5.87 -20.40 4.42
CA LYS A 270 6.93 -19.43 4.73
C LYS A 270 7.42 -18.84 3.43
N LYS A 271 7.61 -17.53 3.41
CA LYS A 271 8.21 -16.86 2.26
C LYS A 271 9.68 -17.23 2.19
N VAL A 272 10.13 -17.72 1.04
CA VAL A 272 11.53 -18.03 0.77
C VAL A 272 12.23 -16.74 0.32
N GLU A 273 13.39 -16.44 0.92
CA GLU A 273 14.18 -15.28 0.52
C GLU A 273 14.92 -15.57 -0.79
N ASN A 274 15.04 -14.55 -1.66
CA ASN A 274 15.62 -14.71 -3.00
C ASN A 274 17.04 -15.30 -3.01
N SER A 275 17.81 -15.13 -1.93
CA SER A 275 19.17 -15.66 -1.78
C SER A 275 19.24 -17.18 -1.65
N GLN A 276 18.12 -17.84 -1.33
CA GLN A 276 18.04 -19.29 -1.10
C GLN A 276 17.45 -20.04 -2.29
N LEU A 277 17.18 -19.33 -3.38
CA LEU A 277 16.56 -19.93 -4.54
C LEU A 277 17.59 -20.77 -5.30
N PRO A 278 17.22 -21.98 -5.75
CA PRO A 278 17.97 -22.62 -6.83
C PRO A 278 17.96 -21.64 -8.00
N ASP A 279 19.12 -21.35 -8.57
CA ASP A 279 19.20 -20.56 -9.79
C ASP A 279 18.24 -21.21 -10.80
N PHE A 280 17.23 -20.47 -11.23
CA PHE A 280 16.48 -20.84 -12.43
C PHE A 280 17.50 -20.75 -13.55
N GLU A 281 18.21 -21.85 -13.82
CA GLU A 281 19.31 -21.87 -14.76
C GLU A 281 18.82 -21.23 -16.04
N LYS A 282 19.48 -20.11 -16.43
CA LYS A 282 19.28 -19.57 -17.78
C LYS A 282 19.53 -20.75 -18.72
N PRO A 283 18.60 -21.05 -19.64
CA PRO A 283 18.69 -22.24 -20.45
C PRO A 283 20.09 -22.29 -21.07
N THR A 284 20.85 -23.33 -20.73
CA THR A 284 22.10 -23.63 -21.41
C THR A 284 21.71 -23.91 -22.84
N LEU A 285 21.87 -22.92 -23.71
CA LEU A 285 21.64 -23.09 -25.14
C LEU A 285 22.47 -24.32 -25.54
N PRO A 286 21.87 -25.33 -26.22
CA PRO A 286 22.65 -26.45 -26.71
C PRO A 286 23.82 -25.86 -27.51
N GLU A 287 25.04 -26.34 -27.29
CA GLU A 287 26.20 -25.90 -28.07
C GLU A 287 25.88 -26.13 -29.55
N ILE A 288 25.50 -25.06 -30.25
CA ILE A 288 25.18 -25.12 -31.66
C ILE A 288 26.52 -25.34 -32.35
N PRO A 289 26.70 -26.42 -33.15
CA PRO A 289 27.90 -26.58 -33.93
C PRO A 289 28.12 -25.32 -34.78
N ASP A 290 29.35 -24.79 -34.78
CA ASP A 290 29.68 -23.50 -35.41
C ASP A 290 29.62 -23.61 -36.95
N ILE A 291 28.39 -23.64 -37.47
CA ILE A 291 28.07 -23.72 -38.89
C ILE A 291 27.62 -22.31 -39.30
N PRO A 292 28.43 -21.57 -40.09
CA PRO A 292 28.16 -20.16 -40.42
C PRO A 292 26.78 -19.88 -41.00
N ILE A 293 26.22 -20.85 -41.74
CA ILE A 293 24.93 -20.74 -42.41
C ILE A 293 23.75 -20.82 -41.42
N LEU A 294 23.87 -21.60 -40.35
CA LEU A 294 22.83 -21.68 -39.31
C LEU A 294 22.79 -20.41 -38.46
N LYS A 295 23.94 -19.79 -38.21
CA LYS A 295 24.08 -18.58 -37.39
C LYS A 295 23.29 -17.42 -37.97
N SER A 296 23.43 -17.15 -39.27
CA SER A 296 22.67 -16.09 -39.95
C SER A 296 21.16 -16.34 -40.02
N PHE A 297 20.74 -17.61 -40.03
CA PHE A 297 19.32 -17.98 -40.06
C PHE A 297 18.68 -17.89 -38.67
N LEU A 298 19.42 -18.26 -37.62
CA LEU A 298 19.00 -18.12 -36.22
C LEU A 298 18.96 -16.66 -35.78
N ASP A 299 19.98 -15.86 -36.09
CA ASP A 299 20.02 -14.44 -35.73
C ASP A 299 18.85 -13.66 -36.34
N LYS A 300 18.45 -14.01 -37.58
CA LYS A 300 17.29 -13.39 -38.22
C LYS A 300 15.97 -13.81 -37.58
N LYS A 301 15.81 -15.10 -37.20
CA LYS A 301 14.61 -15.57 -36.48
C LYS A 301 14.52 -15.07 -35.03
N LEU A 302 15.66 -14.85 -34.38
CA LEU A 302 15.76 -14.28 -33.02
C LEU A 302 15.45 -12.78 -32.98
N GLN A 303 15.54 -12.08 -34.12
CA GLN A 303 15.11 -10.68 -34.24
C GLN A 303 13.62 -10.52 -34.61
N GLU A 304 13.01 -11.51 -35.27
CA GLU A 304 11.60 -11.44 -35.71
C GLU A 304 10.60 -11.96 -34.66
N HIS A 305 11.03 -12.81 -33.73
CA HIS A 305 10.29 -13.05 -32.50
C HIS A 305 10.86 -12.14 -31.42
N ASP A 306 10.06 -11.21 -30.92
CA ASP A 306 10.28 -10.57 -29.61
C ASP A 306 10.24 -11.67 -28.55
N THR A 307 11.34 -12.43 -28.46
CA THR A 307 11.57 -13.40 -27.41
C THR A 307 11.90 -12.57 -26.17
N SER A 308 10.87 -11.98 -25.56
CA SER A 308 10.80 -11.98 -24.11
C SER A 308 11.16 -13.41 -23.74
N THR A 309 12.33 -13.57 -23.15
CA THR A 309 12.95 -14.86 -22.88
C THR A 309 11.91 -15.70 -22.17
N MET A 310 11.28 -16.65 -22.88
CA MET A 310 10.33 -17.59 -22.30
C MET A 310 11.10 -18.35 -21.24
N GLU A 311 11.00 -17.84 -20.03
CA GLU A 311 11.74 -18.36 -18.91
C GLU A 311 11.25 -19.77 -18.70
N ARG A 312 12.12 -20.75 -18.99
CA ARG A 312 11.74 -22.14 -18.88
C ARG A 312 11.53 -22.44 -17.41
N ILE A 313 10.27 -22.57 -17.03
CA ILE A 313 9.89 -23.06 -15.71
C ILE A 313 10.42 -24.50 -15.61
N PRO A 314 11.33 -24.78 -14.67
CA PRO A 314 11.90 -26.11 -14.52
C PRO A 314 10.80 -27.07 -14.08
N ASN A 315 10.84 -28.32 -14.55
CA ASN A 315 9.88 -29.33 -14.09
C ASN A 315 10.23 -29.89 -12.70
N GLN A 316 11.43 -29.58 -12.19
CA GLN A 316 11.94 -30.04 -10.93
C GLN A 316 12.76 -28.94 -10.26
N LEU A 317 12.57 -28.75 -8.96
CA LEU A 317 13.34 -27.83 -8.13
C LEU A 317 13.96 -28.60 -6.96
N ASN A 318 15.23 -28.34 -6.67
CA ASN A 318 15.87 -28.84 -5.46
C ASN A 318 15.88 -27.71 -4.43
N TYR A 319 15.32 -27.96 -3.24
CA TYR A 319 15.27 -26.97 -2.16
C TYR A 319 15.51 -27.67 -0.83
N GLY A 320 16.54 -27.23 -0.10
CA GLY A 320 17.06 -27.95 1.06
C GLY A 320 17.56 -29.34 0.66
N THR A 321 17.04 -30.37 1.32
CA THR A 321 17.36 -31.78 1.04
C THR A 321 16.31 -32.48 0.17
N GLU A 322 15.31 -31.73 -0.29
CA GLU A 322 14.15 -32.30 -0.97
C GLU A 322 14.11 -31.92 -2.44
N VAL A 323 13.44 -32.78 -3.20
CA VAL A 323 13.18 -32.63 -4.62
C VAL A 323 11.69 -32.36 -4.80
N TYR A 324 11.37 -31.25 -5.44
CA TYR A 324 10.01 -30.83 -5.74
C TYR A 324 9.74 -30.94 -7.23
N ARG A 325 8.61 -31.51 -7.62
CA ARG A 325 8.21 -31.69 -9.01
C ARG A 325 7.03 -30.80 -9.33
N LEU A 326 7.09 -30.16 -10.49
CA LEU A 326 6.02 -29.31 -10.97
C LEU A 326 4.79 -30.16 -11.27
N GLU A 327 3.68 -29.89 -10.59
CA GLU A 327 2.41 -30.58 -10.82
C GLU A 327 1.35 -29.67 -11.43
N GLU A 328 1.33 -28.39 -11.03
CA GLU A 328 0.27 -27.46 -11.47
C GLU A 328 0.84 -26.14 -12.00
N LYS A 329 0.16 -25.64 -13.04
CA LYS A 329 0.34 -24.29 -13.57
C LYS A 329 -1.01 -23.61 -13.60
N LEU A 330 -1.12 -22.49 -12.90
CA LEU A 330 -2.34 -21.71 -12.83
C LEU A 330 -2.05 -20.29 -13.30
N GLU A 331 -3.01 -19.73 -14.03
CA GLU A 331 -3.01 -18.34 -14.45
C GLU A 331 -4.32 -17.72 -13.98
N GLY A 332 -4.29 -16.46 -13.57
CA GLY A 332 -5.44 -15.81 -12.98
C GLY A 332 -5.20 -14.38 -12.58
N LYS A 333 -6.07 -13.88 -11.71
CA LYS A 333 -5.99 -12.53 -11.13
C LYS A 333 -5.81 -12.63 -9.62
N LEU A 334 -4.88 -11.84 -9.10
CA LEU A 334 -4.69 -11.61 -7.67
C LEU A 334 -5.46 -10.36 -7.26
N TYR A 335 -6.22 -10.47 -6.19
CA TYR A 335 -6.98 -9.38 -5.61
C TYR A 335 -6.50 -9.08 -4.20
N HIS A 336 -6.15 -7.82 -3.98
CA HIS A 336 -5.96 -7.26 -2.64
C HIS A 336 -7.23 -6.52 -2.25
N LYS A 337 -7.71 -6.66 -1.00
CA LYS A 337 -8.99 -6.06 -0.56
C LYS A 337 -9.10 -4.56 -0.85
N SER A 338 -7.98 -3.84 -0.80
CA SER A 338 -7.92 -2.40 -1.08
C SER A 338 -7.94 -2.04 -2.57
N GLN A 339 -7.97 -3.01 -3.47
CA GLN A 339 -7.89 -2.81 -4.92
C GLN A 339 -9.09 -3.46 -5.59
N GLN A 340 -9.84 -2.65 -6.34
CA GLN A 340 -10.95 -3.15 -7.16
C GLN A 340 -10.44 -3.88 -8.42
N GLU A 341 -9.26 -3.51 -8.90
CA GLU A 341 -8.62 -4.14 -10.06
C GLU A 341 -7.74 -5.32 -9.64
N GLY A 342 -7.96 -6.47 -10.28
CA GLY A 342 -7.12 -7.65 -10.11
C GLY A 342 -5.84 -7.55 -10.93
N HIS A 343 -4.72 -8.00 -10.36
CA HIS A 343 -3.42 -8.06 -11.05
C HIS A 343 -3.22 -9.41 -11.69
N GLU A 344 -2.78 -9.45 -12.94
CA GLU A 344 -2.41 -10.70 -13.59
C GLU A 344 -1.30 -11.41 -12.82
N VAL A 345 -1.51 -12.70 -12.57
CA VAL A 345 -0.59 -13.56 -11.83
C VAL A 345 -0.54 -14.94 -12.46
N SER A 346 0.65 -15.51 -12.51
CA SER A 346 0.87 -16.93 -12.79
C SER A 346 1.45 -17.64 -11.58
N GLN A 347 1.02 -18.86 -11.33
CA GLN A 347 1.45 -19.70 -10.24
C GLN A 347 1.96 -21.03 -10.77
N HIS A 348 3.13 -21.43 -10.29
CA HIS A 348 3.69 -22.76 -10.49
C HIS A 348 3.77 -23.45 -9.14
N LEU A 349 3.09 -24.58 -9.00
CA LEU A 349 3.02 -25.33 -7.76
C LEU A 349 3.78 -26.64 -7.91
N TYR A 350 4.75 -26.82 -7.04
CA TYR A 350 5.58 -28.00 -6.98
C TYR A 350 5.35 -28.71 -5.66
N TYR A 351 5.36 -30.05 -5.70
CA TYR A 351 5.25 -30.85 -4.48
C TYR A 351 6.43 -31.80 -4.38
N ASN A 352 6.78 -32.16 -3.15
CA ASN A 352 7.71 -33.25 -2.93
C ASN A 352 7.04 -34.61 -3.23
N ASP A 353 7.83 -35.69 -3.26
CA ASP A 353 7.33 -37.02 -3.62
C ASP A 353 6.21 -37.52 -2.66
N GLU A 354 6.18 -37.05 -1.41
CA GLU A 354 5.16 -37.40 -0.40
C GLU A 354 3.92 -36.50 -0.43
N ARG A 355 3.94 -35.40 -1.20
CA ARG A 355 2.89 -34.37 -1.24
C ARG A 355 2.50 -33.78 0.12
N ASN A 356 3.40 -33.83 1.08
CA ASN A 356 3.24 -33.16 2.38
C ASN A 356 3.97 -31.81 2.43
N LYS A 357 4.75 -31.47 1.39
CA LYS A 357 5.40 -30.16 1.25
C LYS A 357 5.19 -29.60 -0.14
N SER A 358 5.09 -28.29 -0.22
CA SER A 358 4.93 -27.54 -1.46
C SER A 358 5.98 -26.45 -1.62
N LEU A 359 6.30 -26.14 -2.88
CA LEU A 359 6.94 -24.91 -3.28
C LEU A 359 6.03 -24.20 -4.27
N ARG A 360 5.66 -22.97 -3.95
CA ARG A 360 4.76 -22.15 -4.75
C ARG A 360 5.51 -20.95 -5.30
N VAL A 361 5.61 -20.88 -6.62
CA VAL A 361 6.28 -19.78 -7.34
C VAL A 361 5.22 -18.92 -8.01
N LEU A 362 5.02 -17.71 -7.47
CA LEU A 362 4.16 -16.69 -8.07
C LEU A 362 4.99 -15.77 -8.95
N SER A 363 4.54 -15.52 -10.17
CA SER A 363 5.08 -14.49 -11.06
C SER A 363 4.00 -13.44 -11.31
N LEU A 364 4.29 -12.19 -10.95
CA LEU A 364 3.40 -11.05 -11.10
C LEU A 364 3.65 -10.37 -12.45
N SER A 365 2.68 -9.58 -12.92
CA SER A 365 2.75 -8.83 -14.19
C SER A 365 3.92 -7.84 -14.28
N ASP A 366 4.43 -7.34 -13.15
CA ASP A 366 5.61 -6.47 -13.07
C ASP A 366 6.94 -7.23 -13.22
N GLY A 367 6.89 -8.54 -13.46
CA GLY A 367 8.05 -9.43 -13.55
C GLY A 367 8.61 -9.88 -12.20
N LYS A 368 8.02 -9.45 -11.08
CA LYS A 368 8.45 -9.86 -9.74
C LYS A 368 8.02 -11.29 -9.46
N LYS A 369 8.95 -12.06 -8.88
CA LYS A 369 8.68 -13.41 -8.39
C LYS A 369 8.63 -13.48 -6.88
N LEU A 370 7.69 -14.26 -6.37
CA LEU A 370 7.55 -14.58 -4.96
C LEU A 370 7.53 -16.09 -4.80
N ILE A 371 8.27 -16.60 -3.83
CA ILE A 371 8.37 -18.04 -3.60
C ILE A 371 8.00 -18.33 -2.16
N TYR A 372 7.18 -19.36 -1.99
CA TYR A 372 6.69 -19.83 -0.70
C TYR A 372 7.00 -21.32 -0.57
N SER A 373 7.46 -21.73 0.60
CA SER A 373 7.57 -23.13 0.99
C SER A 373 6.47 -23.45 1.98
N GLY A 374 5.62 -24.43 1.67
CA GLY A 374 4.49 -24.83 2.49
C GLY A 374 4.67 -26.22 3.08
N ASP A 375 4.27 -26.39 4.34
CA ASP A 375 4.00 -27.70 4.93
C ASP A 375 2.48 -27.94 4.89
N LYS A 376 2.05 -29.11 4.40
CA LYS A 376 0.64 -29.48 4.32
C LYS A 376 0.09 -29.68 5.73
N GLU A 377 -1.06 -29.09 5.99
CA GLU A 377 -1.79 -29.33 7.24
C GLU A 377 -2.91 -30.34 7.06
N GLU A 378 -3.27 -30.99 8.15
CA GLU A 378 -4.43 -31.86 8.16
C GLU A 378 -5.73 -31.04 8.17
N GLU A 379 -6.71 -31.44 7.36
CA GLU A 379 -7.99 -30.73 7.21
C GLU A 379 -8.72 -30.53 8.54
N HIS A 380 -8.59 -31.50 9.46
CA HIS A 380 -9.25 -31.48 10.75
C HIS A 380 -8.73 -30.38 11.69
N HIS A 381 -7.50 -29.88 11.49
CA HIS A 381 -6.96 -28.73 12.24
C HIS A 381 -7.72 -27.44 11.92
N PHE A 382 -8.42 -27.40 10.79
CA PHE A 382 -9.21 -26.27 10.32
C PHE A 382 -10.70 -26.63 10.19
N ALA A 383 -11.16 -27.67 10.90
CA ALA A 383 -12.55 -28.09 10.85
C ALA A 383 -13.55 -26.98 11.25
N ASN A 384 -13.12 -26.04 12.10
CA ASN A 384 -13.92 -24.87 12.45
C ASN A 384 -14.16 -23.89 11.28
N ILE A 385 -13.37 -23.97 10.21
CA ILE A 385 -13.49 -23.11 9.02
C ILE A 385 -13.71 -23.90 7.72
N LEU A 386 -13.46 -25.21 7.69
CA LEU A 386 -13.54 -26.05 6.48
C LEU A 386 -14.70 -27.06 6.46
N HIS A 387 -15.38 -27.31 7.60
CA HIS A 387 -16.16 -28.55 7.74
C HIS A 387 -17.64 -28.49 7.29
N LYS A 388 -18.07 -27.52 6.49
CA LYS A 388 -19.44 -27.49 5.95
C LYS A 388 -19.46 -26.87 4.55
N GLN A 389 -19.24 -27.69 3.53
CA GLN A 389 -19.70 -27.43 2.16
C GLN A 389 -20.86 -28.36 1.81
#